data_AF-A0A2N4S7I8-F1
#
_entry.id   AF-A0A2N4S7I8-F1
#
_cell.length_a   1.000
_cell.length_b   1.000
_cell.length_c   1.000
_cell.angle_alpha   90.00
_cell.angle_beta   90.00
_cell.angle_gamma   90.00
#
_symmetry.space_group_name_H-M   'P 1'
#
loop_
_entity.id
_entity.type
_entity.pdbx_description
1 polymer ?
#
loop_
_entity_poly.entity_id
_entity_poly.type
_entity_poly.pdbx_seq_one_letter_code
_entity_poly.pdbx_strand_id
1 'polypeptide(L)'
;MDKDFEDKMDKDFERSLEKIPYRELLNDPDFKKQLRKEYESVTAIDHQLSRQKFIERHLTPDELEILNELDLTPKSGYYFQNEAEQKRDALAKEFDEMEQIPEKFRVKNIKQTPTYEALYAINRFINEYTDLALRDVDTIVIADKYFILLKNKLETFSPSVQIKLIDEIMLPEVNIAVWMHKKFYPDENVNEYQKRWEQLKNSLNANLISYKSEVASLLDSACVNPPSLQIEINKGELTEIFESWKSNAYRAIDGKTDFDYFSYAVSGKPIPPDKQPYRPIRITTSIAKFRRFLKDVLPIEQKTIPNDVKKKVTSLFVDKNGKPVHLYN
;
A
#
# COMPACT_ATOMS: atom_id res chain seq x y z
N MET A 1 -23.73 11.36 -11.38
CA MET A 1 -22.80 10.49 -12.13
C MET A 1 -23.62 9.34 -12.67
N ASP A 2 -23.44 8.99 -13.94
CA ASP A 2 -24.12 7.83 -14.54
C ASP A 2 -23.58 6.55 -13.92
N LYS A 3 -24.48 5.67 -13.50
CA LYS A 3 -24.16 4.36 -12.91
C LYS A 3 -23.31 3.50 -13.86
N ASP A 4 -23.53 3.65 -15.16
CA ASP A 4 -22.76 3.00 -16.23
C ASP A 4 -21.31 3.48 -16.34
N PHE A 5 -20.98 4.66 -15.81
CA PHE A 5 -19.62 5.21 -15.81
C PHE A 5 -18.82 4.69 -14.61
N GLU A 6 -19.44 4.59 -13.43
CA GLU A 6 -18.83 3.99 -12.23
C GLU A 6 -18.55 2.49 -12.45
N ASP A 7 -19.50 1.73 -12.98
CA ASP A 7 -19.34 0.30 -13.24
C ASP A 7 -18.23 -0.02 -14.27
N LYS A 8 -17.96 0.91 -15.20
CA LYS A 8 -16.87 0.78 -16.20
C LYS A 8 -15.51 1.12 -15.60
N MET A 9 -15.43 2.21 -14.82
CA MET A 9 -14.19 2.58 -14.13
C MET A 9 -13.75 1.50 -13.13
N ASP A 10 -14.69 0.82 -12.50
CA ASP A 10 -14.40 -0.29 -11.59
C ASP A 10 -13.78 -1.47 -12.34
N LYS A 11 -14.30 -1.85 -13.50
CA LYS A 11 -13.71 -2.94 -14.31
C LYS A 11 -12.30 -2.62 -14.83
N ASP A 12 -12.06 -1.37 -15.25
CA ASP A 12 -10.73 -0.94 -15.71
C ASP A 12 -9.70 -0.95 -14.58
N PHE A 13 -10.10 -0.53 -13.38
CA PHE A 13 -9.26 -0.59 -12.20
C PHE A 13 -8.92 -2.03 -11.85
N GLU A 14 -9.92 -2.92 -11.74
CA GLU A 14 -9.70 -4.34 -11.39
C GLU A 14 -8.75 -5.04 -12.38
N ARG A 15 -8.90 -4.81 -13.69
CA ARG A 15 -7.97 -5.35 -14.71
C ARG A 15 -6.55 -4.84 -14.53
N SER A 16 -6.41 -3.58 -14.14
CA SER A 16 -5.09 -2.98 -13.93
C SER A 16 -4.37 -3.59 -12.73
N LEU A 17 -5.09 -4.12 -11.74
CA LEU A 17 -4.49 -4.74 -10.54
C LEU A 17 -3.65 -5.97 -10.86
N GLU A 18 -3.87 -6.65 -11.99
CA GLU A 18 -3.04 -7.78 -12.42
C GLU A 18 -1.56 -7.42 -12.58
N LYS A 19 -1.26 -6.14 -12.81
CA LYS A 19 0.10 -5.63 -12.97
C LYS A 19 0.81 -5.38 -11.63
N ILE A 20 0.06 -5.32 -10.52
CA ILE A 20 0.61 -5.07 -9.18
C ILE A 20 1.38 -6.30 -8.71
N PRO A 21 2.68 -6.18 -8.39
CA PRO A 21 3.39 -7.26 -7.70
C PRO A 21 2.84 -7.39 -6.27
N TYR A 22 3.01 -8.57 -5.66
CA TYR A 22 2.52 -8.87 -4.30
C TYR A 22 0.98 -8.91 -4.21
N ARG A 23 0.40 -9.97 -4.79
CA ARG A 23 -1.05 -10.09 -4.95
C ARG A 23 -1.80 -10.15 -3.62
N GLU A 24 -1.17 -10.61 -2.55
CA GLU A 24 -1.84 -10.71 -1.26
C GLU A 24 -2.17 -9.34 -0.66
N LEU A 25 -1.42 -8.29 -1.02
CA LEU A 25 -1.75 -6.90 -0.65
C LEU A 25 -3.10 -6.45 -1.19
N LEU A 26 -3.55 -6.99 -2.32
CA LEU A 26 -4.84 -6.63 -2.91
C LEU A 26 -6.03 -7.11 -2.05
N ASN A 27 -5.79 -8.04 -1.12
CA ASN A 27 -6.77 -8.46 -0.11
C ASN A 27 -6.90 -7.43 1.03
N ASP A 28 -5.99 -6.44 1.12
CA ASP A 28 -6.08 -5.36 2.09
C ASP A 28 -7.00 -4.24 1.55
N PRO A 29 -8.16 -3.98 2.20
CA PRO A 29 -9.12 -3.01 1.71
C PRO A 29 -8.61 -1.57 1.78
N ASP A 30 -7.76 -1.24 2.76
CA ASP A 30 -7.22 0.10 2.91
C ASP A 30 -6.14 0.37 1.86
N PHE A 31 -5.30 -0.64 1.57
CA PHE A 31 -4.36 -0.59 0.44
C PHE A 31 -5.10 -0.38 -0.89
N LYS A 32 -6.08 -1.24 -1.20
CA LYS A 32 -6.83 -1.18 -2.45
C LYS A 32 -7.53 0.16 -2.63
N LYS A 33 -8.07 0.73 -1.55
CA LYS A 33 -8.69 2.06 -1.55
C LYS A 33 -7.70 3.19 -1.81
N GLN A 34 -6.51 3.15 -1.20
CA GLN A 34 -5.47 4.13 -1.47
C GLN A 34 -5.04 4.07 -2.94
N LEU A 35 -4.75 2.87 -3.44
CA LEU A 35 -4.33 2.63 -4.82
C LEU A 35 -5.39 3.11 -5.81
N ARG A 36 -6.68 2.87 -5.53
CA ARG A 36 -7.79 3.38 -6.35
C ARG A 36 -7.78 4.90 -6.44
N LYS A 37 -7.58 5.59 -5.33
CA LYS A 37 -7.51 7.07 -5.30
C LYS A 37 -6.35 7.60 -6.14
N GLU A 38 -5.19 6.94 -6.06
CA GLU A 38 -4.03 7.30 -6.89
C GLU A 38 -4.34 7.04 -8.37
N TYR A 39 -4.88 5.88 -8.70
CA TYR A 39 -5.29 5.49 -10.05
C TYR A 39 -6.28 6.48 -10.67
N GLU A 40 -7.27 6.96 -9.90
CA GLU A 40 -8.24 7.96 -10.36
C GLU A 40 -7.59 9.29 -10.78
N SER A 41 -6.44 9.65 -10.19
CA SER A 41 -5.67 10.85 -10.54
C SER A 41 -4.73 10.68 -11.74
N VAL A 42 -4.50 9.45 -12.20
CA VAL A 42 -3.58 9.19 -13.32
C VAL A 42 -4.17 9.70 -14.63
N THR A 43 -3.35 10.42 -15.39
CA THR A 43 -3.69 10.91 -16.75
C THR A 43 -3.07 10.06 -17.85
N ALA A 44 -1.97 9.38 -17.56
CA ALA A 44 -1.31 8.49 -18.50
C ALA A 44 -2.19 7.27 -18.83
N ILE A 45 -2.16 6.86 -20.10
CA ILE A 45 -2.98 5.76 -20.62
C ILE A 45 -2.14 4.50 -20.78
N ASP A 46 -2.71 3.37 -20.40
CA ASP A 46 -2.15 2.05 -20.63
C ASP A 46 -2.54 1.58 -22.03
N HIS A 47 -1.61 1.72 -22.98
CA HIS A 47 -1.88 1.40 -24.38
C HIS A 47 -2.29 -0.06 -24.57
N GLN A 48 -1.63 -0.98 -23.87
CA GLN A 48 -1.89 -2.42 -23.99
C GLN A 48 -3.28 -2.78 -23.47
N LEU A 49 -3.65 -2.32 -22.27
CA LEU A 49 -4.99 -2.57 -21.73
C LEU A 49 -6.09 -1.85 -22.53
N SER A 50 -5.78 -0.66 -23.06
CA SER A 50 -6.71 0.08 -23.93
C SER A 50 -6.96 -0.66 -25.25
N ARG A 51 -5.90 -1.22 -25.86
CA ARG A 51 -5.99 -2.08 -27.05
C ARG A 51 -6.79 -3.35 -26.77
N GLN A 52 -6.53 -4.00 -25.65
CA GLN A 52 -7.29 -5.18 -25.23
C GLN A 52 -8.78 -4.86 -25.06
N LYS A 53 -9.10 -3.76 -24.35
CA LYS A 53 -10.48 -3.28 -24.17
C LYS A 53 -11.16 -2.93 -25.50
N PHE A 54 -10.41 -2.36 -26.45
CA PHE A 54 -10.90 -2.10 -27.80
C PHE A 54 -11.27 -3.40 -28.51
N ILE A 55 -10.36 -4.36 -28.56
CA ILE A 55 -10.56 -5.65 -29.24
C ILE A 55 -11.77 -6.38 -28.64
N GLU A 56 -11.81 -6.52 -27.31
CA GLU A 56 -12.90 -7.22 -26.62
C GLU A 56 -14.28 -6.60 -26.86
N ARG A 57 -14.35 -5.30 -27.15
CA ARG A 57 -15.62 -4.64 -27.45
C ARG A 57 -16.12 -4.89 -28.88
N HIS A 58 -15.25 -5.30 -29.78
CA HIS A 58 -15.56 -5.57 -31.20
C HIS A 58 -15.64 -7.07 -31.53
N LEU A 59 -15.33 -7.93 -30.56
CA LEU A 59 -15.51 -9.37 -30.66
C LEU A 59 -16.84 -9.80 -30.03
N THR A 60 -17.40 -10.90 -30.54
CA THR A 60 -18.55 -11.58 -29.93
C THR A 60 -18.09 -12.39 -28.70
N PRO A 61 -19.01 -12.77 -27.80
CA PRO A 61 -18.69 -13.65 -26.68
C PRO A 61 -18.03 -14.97 -27.12
N ASP A 62 -18.55 -15.60 -28.17
CA ASP A 62 -18.02 -16.87 -28.72
C ASP A 62 -16.60 -16.67 -29.29
N GLU A 63 -16.33 -15.56 -29.98
CA GLU A 63 -14.99 -15.23 -30.48
C GLU A 63 -14.00 -15.00 -29.32
N LEU A 64 -14.45 -14.38 -28.23
CA LEU A 64 -13.64 -14.19 -27.03
C LEU A 64 -13.36 -15.49 -26.30
N GLU A 65 -14.34 -16.38 -26.21
CA GLU A 65 -14.17 -17.71 -25.62
C GLU A 65 -13.12 -18.51 -26.39
N ILE A 66 -13.22 -18.55 -27.72
CA ILE A 66 -12.23 -19.17 -28.61
C ILE A 66 -10.82 -18.61 -28.37
N LEU A 67 -10.67 -17.29 -28.28
CA LEU A 67 -9.37 -16.66 -28.06
C LEU A 67 -8.78 -16.96 -26.67
N ASN A 68 -9.63 -17.04 -25.63
CA ASN A 68 -9.19 -17.38 -24.28
C ASN A 68 -8.77 -18.86 -24.17
N GLU A 69 -9.45 -19.76 -24.89
CA GLU A 69 -9.11 -21.19 -24.93
C GLU A 69 -7.83 -21.49 -25.73
N LEU A 70 -7.55 -20.70 -26.77
CA LEU A 70 -6.34 -20.84 -27.57
C LEU A 70 -5.05 -20.56 -26.77
N ASP A 71 -5.10 -19.68 -25.78
CA ASP A 71 -3.96 -19.38 -24.89
C ASP A 71 -3.54 -20.61 -24.03
N LEU A 72 -4.35 -21.67 -23.99
CA LEU A 72 -4.11 -22.90 -23.22
C LEU A 72 -3.61 -24.10 -24.05
N THR A 73 -3.36 -23.96 -25.36
CA THR A 73 -2.81 -25.07 -26.16
C THR A 73 -1.66 -24.62 -27.09
N PRO A 74 -0.43 -25.15 -26.91
CA PRO A 74 0.62 -24.97 -27.90
C PRO A 74 0.31 -25.89 -29.09
N LYS A 75 -0.55 -25.44 -30.01
CA LYS A 75 -0.73 -26.11 -31.30
C LYS A 75 0.35 -25.62 -32.24
N SER A 76 1.35 -26.49 -32.39
CA SER A 76 2.37 -26.50 -33.43
C SER A 76 1.95 -25.84 -34.74
N GLY A 77 2.75 -24.86 -35.17
CA GLY A 77 2.92 -24.50 -36.59
C GLY A 77 1.96 -23.44 -37.11
N TYR A 78 2.40 -22.18 -37.09
CA TYR A 78 2.34 -21.07 -38.07
C TYR A 78 1.33 -21.02 -39.25
N TYR A 79 0.36 -21.93 -39.43
CA TYR A 79 -0.40 -22.06 -40.68
C TYR A 79 -1.93 -22.09 -40.57
N PHE A 80 -2.52 -22.06 -39.37
CA PHE A 80 -3.98 -21.95 -39.23
C PHE A 80 -4.35 -20.95 -38.14
N GLN A 81 -4.26 -19.65 -38.47
CA GLN A 81 -4.97 -18.65 -37.67
C GLN A 81 -6.46 -18.82 -37.91
N ASN A 82 -7.24 -19.02 -36.86
CA ASN A 82 -8.70 -19.06 -36.99
C ASN A 82 -9.25 -17.64 -37.27
N GLU A 83 -10.52 -17.56 -37.68
CA GLU A 83 -11.15 -16.28 -38.04
C GLU A 83 -11.13 -15.27 -36.89
N ALA A 84 -11.23 -15.75 -35.63
CA ALA A 84 -11.16 -14.90 -34.43
C ALA A 84 -9.75 -14.30 -34.23
N GLU A 85 -8.68 -15.07 -34.46
CA GLU A 85 -7.29 -14.59 -34.40
C GLU A 85 -7.00 -13.56 -35.51
N GLN A 86 -7.44 -13.82 -36.74
CA GLN A 86 -7.28 -12.87 -37.85
C GLN A 86 -8.02 -11.56 -37.56
N LYS A 87 -9.23 -11.64 -37.01
CA LYS A 87 -10.03 -10.48 -36.60
C LYS A 87 -9.38 -9.72 -35.45
N ARG A 88 -8.85 -10.43 -34.43
CA ARG A 88 -8.08 -9.82 -33.34
C ARG A 88 -6.88 -9.04 -33.89
N ASP A 89 -6.13 -9.63 -34.81
CA ASP A 89 -4.94 -9.00 -35.40
C ASP A 89 -5.29 -7.80 -36.29
N ALA A 90 -6.40 -7.86 -37.02
CA ALA A 90 -6.92 -6.73 -37.78
C ALA A 90 -7.36 -5.57 -36.87
N LEU A 91 -8.12 -5.87 -35.80
CA LEU A 91 -8.55 -4.87 -34.80
C LEU A 91 -7.37 -4.26 -34.04
N ALA A 92 -6.37 -5.08 -33.73
CA ALA A 92 -5.11 -4.64 -33.15
C ALA A 92 -4.41 -3.61 -34.04
N LYS A 93 -4.28 -3.92 -35.34
CA LYS A 93 -3.69 -3.01 -36.32
C LYS A 93 -4.50 -1.73 -36.45
N GLU A 94 -5.82 -1.82 -36.53
CA GLU A 94 -6.71 -0.66 -36.54
C GLU A 94 -6.48 0.24 -35.33
N PHE A 95 -6.37 -0.34 -34.12
CA PHE A 95 -6.10 0.41 -32.89
C PHE A 95 -4.73 1.10 -32.93
N ASP A 96 -3.69 0.40 -33.38
CA ASP A 96 -2.32 0.91 -33.45
C ASP A 96 -2.17 2.02 -34.52
N GLU A 97 -3.05 2.06 -35.52
CA GLU A 97 -3.12 3.10 -36.57
C GLU A 97 -3.98 4.32 -36.16
N MET A 98 -4.68 4.28 -35.02
CA MET A 98 -5.50 5.43 -34.57
C MET A 98 -4.62 6.61 -34.14
N GLU A 99 -4.90 7.80 -34.67
CA GLU A 99 -4.25 9.04 -34.22
C GLU A 99 -4.48 9.32 -32.73
N GLN A 100 -5.68 8.98 -32.23
CA GLN A 100 -6.04 9.13 -30.82
C GLN A 100 -6.93 7.97 -30.35
N ILE A 101 -6.58 7.41 -29.19
CA ILE A 101 -7.42 6.40 -28.53
C ILE A 101 -8.73 7.07 -28.07
N PRO A 102 -9.92 6.54 -28.48
CA PRO A 102 -11.20 7.06 -28.02
C PRO A 102 -11.38 6.93 -26.51
N GLU A 103 -11.98 7.93 -25.85
CA GLU A 103 -12.13 7.99 -24.39
C GLU A 103 -12.76 6.72 -23.79
N LYS A 104 -13.75 6.14 -24.48
CA LYS A 104 -14.42 4.89 -24.06
C LYS A 104 -13.48 3.68 -23.94
N PHE A 105 -12.33 3.70 -24.61
CA PHE A 105 -11.34 2.62 -24.60
C PHE A 105 -10.09 2.94 -23.79
N ARG A 106 -9.94 4.19 -23.31
CA ARG A 106 -8.79 4.58 -22.49
C ARG A 106 -8.85 3.87 -21.15
N VAL A 107 -7.77 3.17 -20.82
CA VAL A 107 -7.52 2.59 -19.51
C VAL A 107 -6.35 3.34 -18.89
N LYS A 108 -6.47 3.79 -17.64
CA LYS A 108 -5.39 4.55 -16.99
C LYS A 108 -4.22 3.62 -16.66
N ASN A 109 -3.01 4.16 -16.71
CA ASN A 109 -1.81 3.38 -16.45
C ASN A 109 -1.50 3.30 -14.95
N ILE A 110 -1.91 2.21 -14.30
CA ILE A 110 -1.64 1.98 -12.87
C ILE A 110 -0.16 2.02 -12.50
N LYS A 111 0.74 1.81 -13.48
CA LYS A 111 2.20 1.90 -13.27
C LYS A 111 2.69 3.31 -12.98
N GLN A 112 1.85 4.31 -13.23
CA GLN A 112 2.12 5.72 -12.92
C GLN A 112 1.61 6.13 -11.53
N THR A 113 1.14 5.18 -10.72
CA THR A 113 0.80 5.45 -9.32
C THR A 113 2.07 5.41 -8.46
N PRO A 114 2.21 6.31 -7.45
CA PRO A 114 3.30 6.23 -6.48
C PRO A 114 3.39 4.88 -5.77
N THR A 115 2.24 4.26 -5.48
CA THR A 115 2.15 2.91 -4.92
C THR A 115 2.83 1.89 -5.81
N TYR A 116 2.53 1.86 -7.11
CA TYR A 116 3.17 0.93 -8.04
C TYR A 116 4.68 1.14 -8.11
N GLU A 117 5.12 2.40 -8.19
CA GLU A 117 6.55 2.74 -8.26
C GLU A 117 7.32 2.22 -7.02
N ALA A 118 6.73 2.40 -5.83
CA ALA A 118 7.32 1.91 -4.59
C ALA A 118 7.42 0.38 -4.57
N LEU A 119 6.36 -0.33 -4.97
CA LEU A 119 6.35 -1.80 -5.04
C LEU A 119 7.34 -2.33 -6.09
N TYR A 120 7.41 -1.68 -7.25
CA TYR A 120 8.36 -2.05 -8.30
C TYR A 120 9.81 -1.86 -7.84
N ALA A 121 10.10 -0.77 -7.12
CA ALA A 121 11.42 -0.54 -6.55
C ALA A 121 11.79 -1.61 -5.51
N ILE A 122 10.87 -1.99 -4.63
CA ILE A 122 11.08 -3.08 -3.66
C ILE A 122 11.42 -4.39 -4.40
N ASN A 123 10.60 -4.78 -5.38
CA ASN A 123 10.84 -6.00 -6.15
C ASN A 123 12.20 -5.98 -6.86
N ARG A 124 12.58 -4.84 -7.44
CA ARG A 124 13.90 -4.65 -8.06
C ARG A 124 15.03 -4.83 -7.04
N PHE A 125 14.94 -4.20 -5.86
CA PHE A 125 15.98 -4.30 -4.84
C PHE A 125 16.14 -5.73 -4.32
N ILE A 126 15.05 -6.47 -4.17
CA ILE A 126 15.09 -7.90 -3.80
C ILE A 126 15.81 -8.70 -4.87
N ASN A 127 15.45 -8.55 -6.16
CA ASN A 127 16.10 -9.28 -7.25
C ASN A 127 17.59 -8.95 -7.38
N GLU A 128 17.94 -7.66 -7.31
CA GLU A 128 19.34 -7.23 -7.33
C GLU A 128 20.12 -7.84 -6.16
N TYR A 129 19.54 -7.89 -4.97
CA TYR A 129 20.18 -8.46 -3.79
C TYR A 129 20.35 -9.99 -3.91
N THR A 130 19.36 -10.70 -4.45
CA THR A 130 19.46 -12.15 -4.68
C THR A 130 20.56 -12.50 -5.68
N ASP A 131 20.77 -11.66 -6.69
CA ASP A 131 21.81 -11.86 -7.71
C ASP A 131 23.24 -11.67 -7.18
N LEU A 132 23.40 -11.02 -6.02
CA LEU A 132 24.70 -10.85 -5.39
C LEU A 132 25.29 -12.17 -4.87
N ALA A 133 24.49 -13.23 -4.72
CA ALA A 133 25.00 -14.55 -4.41
C ALA A 133 25.96 -15.10 -5.48
N LEU A 134 25.84 -14.62 -6.73
CA LEU A 134 26.69 -14.97 -7.86
C LEU A 134 27.93 -14.06 -7.98
N ARG A 135 28.13 -13.13 -7.04
CA ARG A 135 29.24 -12.17 -7.05
C ARG A 135 30.04 -12.31 -5.77
N ASP A 136 31.32 -11.95 -5.84
CA ASP A 136 32.15 -11.87 -4.65
C ASP A 136 31.91 -10.54 -3.94
N VAL A 137 31.29 -10.58 -2.76
CA VAL A 137 30.82 -9.41 -2.04
C VAL A 137 30.96 -9.54 -0.53
N ASP A 138 31.16 -8.41 0.16
CA ASP A 138 31.02 -8.32 1.62
C ASP A 138 29.53 -8.35 1.99
N THR A 139 29.08 -9.50 2.50
CA THR A 139 27.66 -9.79 2.70
C THR A 139 27.01 -8.91 3.77
N ILE A 140 27.74 -8.54 4.83
CA ILE A 140 27.18 -7.75 5.94
C ILE A 140 26.94 -6.31 5.51
N VAL A 141 27.96 -5.68 4.91
CA VAL A 141 27.89 -4.28 4.46
C VAL A 141 26.78 -4.09 3.41
N ILE A 142 26.62 -5.07 2.53
CA ILE A 142 25.58 -5.02 1.49
C ILE A 142 24.19 -5.25 2.07
N ALA A 143 24.02 -6.17 3.02
CA ALA A 143 22.72 -6.43 3.65
C ALA A 143 22.13 -5.16 4.29
N ASP A 144 22.94 -4.41 5.03
CA ASP A 144 22.49 -3.16 5.66
C ASP A 144 22.12 -2.10 4.63
N LYS A 145 22.92 -1.95 3.57
CA LYS A 145 22.63 -1.02 2.47
C LYS A 145 21.29 -1.32 1.82
N TYR A 146 21.04 -2.60 1.47
CA TYR A 146 19.79 -2.99 0.83
C TYR A 146 18.60 -2.92 1.78
N PHE A 147 18.79 -3.24 3.06
CA PHE A 147 17.77 -3.05 4.08
C PHE A 147 17.34 -1.58 4.18
N ILE A 148 18.27 -0.62 4.18
CA ILE A 148 17.94 0.82 4.20
C ILE A 148 17.11 1.22 2.97
N LEU A 149 17.49 0.75 1.78
CA LEU A 149 16.74 1.02 0.54
C LEU A 149 15.31 0.47 0.60
N LEU A 150 15.15 -0.76 1.11
CA LEU A 150 13.85 -1.39 1.30
C LEU A 150 13.03 -0.65 2.36
N LYS A 151 13.60 -0.37 3.53
CA LYS A 151 12.95 0.36 4.63
C LYS A 151 12.39 1.69 4.15
N ASN A 152 13.19 2.48 3.42
CA ASN A 152 12.74 3.76 2.88
C ASN A 152 11.50 3.65 1.96
N LYS A 153 11.38 2.56 1.21
CA LYS A 153 10.18 2.30 0.38
C LYS A 153 9.02 1.76 1.20
N LEU A 154 9.28 0.86 2.16
CA LEU A 154 8.28 0.32 3.07
C LEU A 154 7.60 1.45 3.87
N GLU A 155 8.35 2.43 4.36
CA GLU A 155 7.82 3.57 5.14
C GLU A 155 6.86 4.49 4.39
N THR A 156 6.68 4.29 3.07
CA THR A 156 5.66 4.99 2.28
C THR A 156 4.26 4.38 2.45
N PHE A 157 4.18 3.15 2.95
CA PHE A 157 2.93 2.42 3.18
C PHE A 157 2.46 2.54 4.63
N SER A 158 1.20 2.16 4.89
CA SER A 158 0.70 2.01 6.26
C SER A 158 1.41 0.87 6.99
N PRO A 159 1.49 0.90 8.34
CA PRO A 159 2.11 -0.17 9.13
C PRO A 159 1.56 -1.57 8.84
N SER A 160 0.25 -1.72 8.60
CA SER A 160 -0.36 -3.01 8.25
C SER A 160 0.14 -3.56 6.91
N VAL A 161 0.27 -2.69 5.90
CA VAL A 161 0.79 -3.04 4.57
C VAL A 161 2.28 -3.32 4.64
N GLN A 162 3.04 -2.56 5.44
CA GLN A 162 4.45 -2.82 5.69
C GLN A 162 4.69 -4.24 6.23
N ILE A 163 3.91 -4.66 7.23
CA ILE A 163 4.02 -6.00 7.81
C ILE A 163 3.76 -7.09 6.77
N LYS A 164 2.67 -6.98 5.99
CA LYS A 164 2.34 -7.94 4.93
C LYS A 164 3.42 -7.96 3.84
N LEU A 165 3.89 -6.80 3.42
CA LEU A 165 4.98 -6.68 2.45
C LEU A 165 6.25 -7.34 2.95
N ILE A 166 6.63 -7.13 4.21
CA ILE A 166 7.81 -7.77 4.79
C ILE A 166 7.66 -9.29 4.70
N ASP A 167 6.50 -9.85 5.03
CA ASP A 167 6.24 -11.28 4.92
C ASP A 167 6.35 -11.80 3.47
N GLU A 168 5.87 -11.04 2.49
CA GLU A 168 5.96 -11.42 1.07
C GLU A 168 7.38 -11.28 0.48
N ILE A 169 8.21 -10.35 0.98
CA ILE A 169 9.55 -10.09 0.41
C ILE A 169 10.69 -10.78 1.17
N MET A 170 10.41 -11.38 2.33
CA MET A 170 11.41 -12.17 3.04
C MET A 170 11.96 -13.25 2.12
N LEU A 171 13.29 -13.33 2.07
CA LEU A 171 13.97 -14.14 1.07
C LEU A 171 13.68 -15.64 1.30
N PRO A 172 13.32 -16.39 0.24
CA PRO A 172 12.95 -17.80 0.35
C PRO A 172 14.15 -18.67 0.69
N GLU A 173 13.91 -19.95 1.00
CA GLU A 173 14.99 -20.88 1.30
C GLU A 173 15.93 -21.12 0.11
N VAL A 174 15.36 -21.11 -1.10
CA VAL A 174 16.06 -21.44 -2.34
C VAL A 174 16.18 -20.19 -3.23
N ASN A 175 17.40 -19.90 -3.67
CA ASN A 175 17.66 -18.94 -4.74
C ASN A 175 17.64 -19.68 -6.09
N ILE A 176 16.68 -19.32 -6.96
CA ILE A 176 16.49 -19.98 -8.26
C ILE A 176 17.71 -19.80 -9.16
N ALA A 177 18.39 -18.65 -9.13
CA ALA A 177 19.58 -18.41 -9.95
C ALA A 177 20.73 -19.34 -9.52
N VAL A 178 20.98 -19.45 -8.21
CA VAL A 178 21.98 -20.39 -7.66
C VAL A 178 21.61 -21.84 -7.99
N TRP A 179 20.31 -22.19 -7.89
CA TRP A 179 19.83 -23.52 -8.26
C TRP A 179 20.02 -23.82 -9.75
N MET A 180 19.74 -22.86 -10.64
CA MET A 180 19.96 -23.00 -12.08
C MET A 180 21.46 -23.16 -12.39
N HIS A 181 22.33 -22.36 -11.79
CA HIS A 181 23.78 -22.53 -11.93
C HIS A 181 24.23 -23.94 -11.52
N LYS A 182 23.75 -24.44 -10.38
CA LYS A 182 24.03 -25.81 -9.93
C LYS A 182 23.63 -26.87 -10.95
N LYS A 183 22.48 -26.68 -11.60
CA LYS A 183 21.89 -27.65 -12.53
C LYS A 183 22.62 -27.68 -13.88
N PHE A 184 23.03 -26.52 -14.39
CA PHE A 184 23.55 -26.39 -15.75
C PHE A 184 25.07 -26.18 -15.82
N TYR A 185 25.70 -25.77 -14.72
CA TYR A 185 27.15 -25.51 -14.61
C TYR A 185 27.73 -26.16 -13.33
N PRO A 186 27.67 -27.49 -13.19
CA PRO A 186 28.05 -28.19 -11.96
C PRO A 186 29.54 -28.08 -11.60
N ASP A 187 30.39 -27.73 -12.57
CA ASP A 187 31.85 -27.61 -12.41
C ASP A 187 32.28 -26.25 -11.82
N GLU A 188 31.37 -25.28 -11.69
CA GLU A 188 31.63 -24.01 -10.99
C GLU A 188 31.57 -24.19 -9.45
N ASN A 189 32.11 -23.22 -8.70
CA ASN A 189 32.13 -23.27 -7.23
C ASN A 189 30.75 -22.98 -6.58
N VAL A 190 29.75 -23.78 -6.94
CA VAL A 190 28.34 -23.63 -6.54
C VAL A 190 28.15 -23.67 -5.03
N ASN A 191 28.97 -24.45 -4.31
CA ASN A 191 28.93 -24.50 -2.85
C ASN A 191 29.25 -23.13 -2.22
N GLU A 192 30.12 -22.34 -2.86
CA GLU A 192 30.45 -21.00 -2.41
C GLU A 192 29.30 -20.02 -2.67
N TYR A 193 28.64 -20.11 -3.82
CA TYR A 193 27.42 -19.32 -4.11
C TYR A 193 26.29 -19.64 -3.12
N GLN A 194 26.08 -20.92 -2.80
CA GLN A 194 25.08 -21.34 -1.82
C GLN A 194 25.40 -20.78 -0.43
N LYS A 195 26.66 -20.85 0.00
CA LYS A 195 27.09 -20.28 1.28
C LYS A 195 26.90 -18.76 1.33
N ARG A 196 27.27 -18.05 0.26
CA ARG A 196 27.04 -16.59 0.13
C ARG A 196 25.54 -16.26 0.17
N TRP A 197 24.72 -17.02 -0.54
CA TRP A 197 23.27 -16.88 -0.53
C TRP A 197 22.70 -17.04 0.89
N GLU A 198 23.08 -18.09 1.61
CA GLU A 198 22.61 -18.31 2.98
C GLU A 198 22.98 -17.16 3.92
N GLN A 199 24.19 -16.61 3.79
CA GLN A 199 24.62 -15.43 4.54
C GLN A 199 23.78 -14.20 4.19
N LEU A 200 23.65 -13.87 2.89
CA LEU A 200 22.85 -12.74 2.42
C LEU A 200 21.39 -12.86 2.87
N LYS A 201 20.79 -14.04 2.72
CA LYS A 201 19.43 -14.35 3.15
C LYS A 201 19.26 -14.09 4.64
N ASN A 202 20.10 -14.70 5.47
CA ASN A 202 19.99 -14.61 6.92
C ASN A 202 20.18 -13.17 7.41
N SER A 203 21.15 -12.44 6.86
CA SER A 203 21.42 -11.04 7.23
C SER A 203 20.26 -10.11 6.87
N LEU A 204 19.73 -10.18 5.64
CA LEU A 204 18.61 -9.32 5.25
C LEU A 204 17.33 -9.69 6.00
N ASN A 205 17.03 -10.98 6.13
CA ASN A 205 15.83 -11.44 6.84
C ASN A 205 15.90 -11.06 8.33
N ALA A 206 17.07 -11.10 8.98
CA ALA A 206 17.22 -10.64 10.36
C ALA A 206 16.87 -9.14 10.51
N ASN A 207 17.37 -8.29 9.61
CA ASN A 207 17.04 -6.87 9.60
C ASN A 207 15.54 -6.62 9.36
N LEU A 208 14.94 -7.35 8.40
CA LEU A 208 13.51 -7.27 8.11
C LEU A 208 12.64 -7.75 9.27
N ILE A 209 13.02 -8.83 9.97
CA ILE A 209 12.31 -9.33 11.16
C ILE A 209 12.36 -8.29 12.28
N SER A 210 13.54 -7.73 12.57
CA SER A 210 13.68 -6.68 13.58
C SER A 210 12.77 -5.49 13.27
N TYR A 211 12.78 -5.03 12.01
CA TYR A 211 11.93 -3.93 11.58
C TYR A 211 10.44 -4.28 11.64
N LYS A 212 10.05 -5.49 11.25
CA LYS A 212 8.68 -5.98 11.39
C LYS A 212 8.21 -5.91 12.84
N SER A 213 9.05 -6.31 13.79
CA SER A 213 8.75 -6.19 15.23
C SER A 213 8.62 -4.74 15.68
N GLU A 214 9.46 -3.83 15.18
CA GLU A 214 9.31 -2.38 15.43
C GLU A 214 7.95 -1.88 14.92
N VAL A 215 7.58 -2.20 13.67
CA VAL A 215 6.31 -1.79 13.07
C VAL A 215 5.11 -2.41 13.80
N ALA A 216 5.20 -3.68 14.20
CA ALA A 216 4.17 -4.34 15.00
C ALA A 216 4.00 -3.66 16.37
N SER A 217 5.09 -3.28 17.03
CA SER A 217 5.02 -2.55 18.30
C SER A 217 4.34 -1.19 18.16
N LEU A 218 4.47 -0.52 17.00
CA LEU A 218 3.73 0.72 16.71
C LEU A 218 2.22 0.45 16.62
N LEU A 219 1.82 -0.65 15.99
CA LEU A 219 0.41 -1.08 15.93
C LEU A 219 -0.12 -1.47 17.32
N ASP A 220 0.65 -2.23 18.10
CA ASP A 220 0.26 -2.65 19.44
C ASP A 220 0.18 -1.46 20.41
N SER A 221 1.10 -0.49 20.30
CA SER A 221 1.03 0.77 21.05
C SER A 221 -0.18 1.65 20.68
N ALA A 222 -0.74 1.45 19.48
CA ALA A 222 -2.00 2.04 19.07
C ALA A 222 -3.23 1.23 19.53
N CYS A 223 -3.06 -0.04 19.94
CA CYS A 223 -4.13 -0.96 20.34
C CYS A 223 -4.23 -1.26 21.84
N VAL A 224 -3.26 -0.88 22.67
CA VAL A 224 -3.44 -0.88 24.14
C VAL A 224 -4.15 0.41 24.52
N ASN A 225 -5.36 0.32 25.08
CA ASN A 225 -6.04 1.49 25.66
C ASN A 225 -5.05 2.18 26.60
N PRO A 226 -4.64 3.43 26.35
CA PRO A 226 -3.76 4.09 27.29
C PRO A 226 -4.44 4.17 28.67
N PRO A 227 -3.69 4.37 29.76
CA PRO A 227 -4.28 4.49 31.09
C PRO A 227 -5.35 5.60 31.10
N SER A 228 -6.57 5.27 31.49
CA SER A 228 -7.63 6.26 31.70
C SER A 228 -7.18 7.24 32.79
N LEU A 229 -7.31 8.53 32.53
CA LEU A 229 -6.93 9.57 33.50
C LEU A 229 -8.14 10.04 34.32
N GLN A 230 -9.34 9.54 33.98
CA GLN A 230 -10.61 9.83 34.66
C GLN A 230 -10.82 11.32 34.97
N ILE A 231 -10.43 12.21 34.04
CA ILE A 231 -10.57 13.64 34.24
C ILE A 231 -12.05 13.99 34.06
N GLU A 232 -12.66 14.57 35.09
CA GLU A 232 -14.03 15.08 35.00
C GLU A 232 -14.04 16.36 34.17
N ILE A 233 -14.65 16.30 32.99
CA ILE A 233 -14.87 17.47 32.12
C ILE A 233 -16.35 17.59 31.81
N ASN A 234 -16.80 18.83 31.66
CA ASN A 234 -18.16 19.13 31.24
C ASN A 234 -18.41 18.56 29.83
N LYS A 235 -19.30 17.56 29.74
CA LYS A 235 -19.64 16.89 28.47
C LYS A 235 -20.21 17.84 27.42
N GLY A 236 -20.85 18.94 27.82
CA GLY A 236 -21.41 19.93 26.90
C GLY A 236 -20.31 20.60 26.07
N GLU A 237 -19.29 21.13 26.74
CA GLU A 237 -18.16 21.84 26.11
C GLU A 237 -17.34 20.90 25.18
N LEU A 238 -17.10 19.65 25.60
CA LEU A 238 -16.41 18.67 24.75
C LEU A 238 -17.19 18.32 23.48
N THR A 239 -18.52 18.26 23.56
CA THR A 239 -19.37 17.97 22.40
C THR A 239 -19.32 19.12 21.40
N GLU A 240 -19.39 20.37 21.88
CA GLU A 240 -19.26 21.55 21.03
C GLU A 240 -17.90 21.63 20.33
N ILE A 241 -16.81 21.31 21.04
CA ILE A 241 -15.46 21.25 20.47
C ILE A 241 -15.37 20.15 19.40
N PHE A 242 -15.89 18.96 19.69
CA PHE A 242 -15.90 17.84 18.76
C PHE A 242 -16.63 18.18 17.46
N GLU A 243 -17.85 18.73 17.57
CA GLU A 243 -18.64 19.12 16.41
C GLU A 243 -17.99 20.28 15.65
N SER A 244 -17.39 21.24 16.35
CA SER A 244 -16.59 22.30 15.75
C SER A 244 -15.42 21.73 14.94
N TRP A 245 -14.66 20.80 15.50
CA TRP A 245 -13.49 20.19 14.84
C TRP A 245 -13.86 19.30 13.66
N LYS A 246 -15.05 18.67 13.68
CA LYS A 246 -15.62 17.93 12.54
C LYS A 246 -16.24 18.84 11.49
N SER A 247 -16.72 20.02 11.88
CA SER A 247 -17.40 20.95 10.98
C SER A 247 -16.52 21.34 9.79
N ASN A 248 -17.16 21.64 8.67
CA ASN A 248 -16.48 22.08 7.45
C ASN A 248 -15.66 23.36 7.64
N ALA A 249 -15.95 24.17 8.66
CA ALA A 249 -15.24 25.41 8.95
C ALA A 249 -13.80 25.16 9.42
N TYR A 250 -13.60 24.13 10.26
CA TYR A 250 -12.29 23.83 10.84
C TYR A 250 -11.64 22.60 10.22
N ARG A 251 -12.43 21.54 10.00
CA ARG A 251 -12.04 20.23 9.46
C ARG A 251 -10.67 19.81 10.01
N ALA A 252 -10.61 19.75 11.34
CA ALA A 252 -9.38 19.48 12.08
C ALA A 252 -9.13 17.98 12.23
N ILE A 253 -10.21 17.20 12.36
CA ILE A 253 -10.21 15.74 12.50
C ILE A 253 -11.08 15.08 11.42
N ASP A 254 -11.01 13.76 11.30
CA ASP A 254 -11.83 13.01 10.34
C ASP A 254 -13.33 13.09 10.72
N GLY A 255 -14.20 13.29 9.72
CA GLY A 255 -15.65 13.32 9.94
C GLY A 255 -16.24 12.00 10.45
N LYS A 256 -15.50 10.89 10.27
CA LYS A 256 -15.86 9.57 10.78
C LYS A 256 -15.34 9.30 12.19
N THR A 257 -14.61 10.23 12.81
CA THR A 257 -14.17 10.07 14.20
C THR A 257 -15.38 9.95 15.12
N ASP A 258 -15.36 8.92 15.98
CA ASP A 258 -16.36 8.70 17.03
C ASP A 258 -16.06 9.65 18.21
N PHE A 259 -17.12 10.20 18.81
CA PHE A 259 -17.01 11.06 19.98
C PHE A 259 -16.35 10.36 21.15
N ASP A 260 -16.54 9.05 21.34
CA ASP A 260 -15.95 8.32 22.45
C ASP A 260 -14.42 8.22 22.34
N TYR A 261 -13.88 8.09 21.12
CA TYR A 261 -12.43 8.16 20.90
C TYR A 261 -11.90 9.58 21.09
N PHE A 262 -12.66 10.60 20.66
CA PHE A 262 -12.32 12.00 20.88
C PHE A 262 -12.29 12.36 22.36
N SER A 263 -13.36 12.03 23.08
CA SER A 263 -13.48 12.21 24.52
C SER A 263 -12.37 11.45 25.23
N TYR A 264 -12.07 10.21 24.83
CA TYR A 264 -10.94 9.47 25.39
C TYR A 264 -9.59 10.20 25.16
N ALA A 265 -9.32 10.70 23.96
CA ALA A 265 -8.05 11.35 23.63
C ALA A 265 -7.82 12.68 24.35
N VAL A 266 -8.91 13.42 24.60
CA VAL A 266 -8.88 14.76 25.18
C VAL A 266 -9.05 14.72 26.70
N SER A 267 -10.08 14.02 27.18
CA SER A 267 -10.42 13.93 28.62
C SER A 267 -9.90 12.69 29.34
N GLY A 268 -9.40 11.69 28.62
CA GLY A 268 -9.01 10.41 29.22
C GLY A 268 -10.19 9.60 29.76
N LYS A 269 -11.44 9.95 29.45
CA LYS A 269 -12.65 9.19 29.79
C LYS A 269 -12.57 7.79 29.16
N PRO A 270 -12.83 6.70 29.89
CA PRO A 270 -12.67 5.34 29.38
C PRO A 270 -13.54 5.09 28.15
N ILE A 271 -13.00 4.30 27.21
CA ILE A 271 -13.71 3.86 26.01
C ILE A 271 -14.71 2.77 26.42
N PRO A 272 -15.98 2.87 26.00
CA PRO A 272 -16.96 1.82 26.20
C PRO A 272 -16.43 0.44 25.73
N PRO A 273 -16.67 -0.66 26.47
CA PRO A 273 -16.14 -1.99 26.12
C PRO A 273 -16.48 -2.43 24.68
N ASP A 274 -17.67 -2.08 24.19
CA ASP A 274 -18.15 -2.33 22.83
C ASP A 274 -17.43 -1.52 21.74
N LYS A 275 -16.64 -0.51 22.15
CA LYS A 275 -15.85 0.36 21.26
C LYS A 275 -14.34 0.20 21.47
N GLN A 276 -13.88 -0.77 22.26
CA GLN A 276 -12.47 -1.08 22.38
C GLN A 276 -11.99 -1.94 21.19
N PRO A 277 -10.71 -1.84 20.77
CA PRO A 277 -9.65 -0.98 21.31
C PRO A 277 -9.74 0.48 20.82
N TYR A 278 -8.98 1.38 21.45
CA TYR A 278 -8.83 2.76 20.98
C TYR A 278 -8.47 2.85 19.50
N ARG A 279 -9.11 3.78 18.79
CA ARG A 279 -8.76 4.13 17.41
C ARG A 279 -8.13 5.52 17.37
N PRO A 280 -6.88 5.67 16.88
CA PRO A 280 -6.23 6.96 16.76
C PRO A 280 -7.04 7.95 15.94
N ILE A 281 -7.06 9.20 16.37
CA ILE A 281 -7.82 10.26 15.70
C ILE A 281 -6.96 10.83 14.58
N ARG A 282 -7.39 10.63 13.34
CA ARG A 282 -6.72 11.18 12.18
C ARG A 282 -6.97 12.69 12.07
N ILE A 283 -5.89 13.46 11.99
CA ILE A 283 -5.96 14.89 11.70
C ILE A 283 -6.08 15.11 10.19
N THR A 284 -6.98 16.00 9.81
CA THR A 284 -7.27 16.32 8.39
C THR A 284 -6.70 17.68 7.99
N THR A 285 -6.20 18.45 8.96
CA THR A 285 -5.54 19.74 8.76
C THR A 285 -4.01 19.65 8.90
N SER A 286 -3.30 20.75 8.64
CA SER A 286 -1.85 20.81 8.86
C SER A 286 -1.51 20.71 10.35
N ILE A 287 -0.37 20.09 10.68
CA ILE A 287 0.09 19.94 12.08
C ILE A 287 0.17 21.31 12.79
N ALA A 288 0.64 22.35 12.10
CA ALA A 288 0.73 23.70 12.65
C ALA A 288 -0.65 24.32 12.97
N LYS A 289 -1.66 24.08 12.12
CA LYS A 289 -3.03 24.55 12.35
C LYS A 289 -3.70 23.73 13.46
N PHE A 290 -3.48 22.41 13.49
CA PHE A 290 -3.94 21.53 14.55
C PHE A 290 -3.38 21.91 15.93
N ARG A 291 -2.10 22.28 16.01
CA ARG A 291 -1.47 22.83 17.24
C ARG A 291 -2.20 24.05 17.79
N ARG A 292 -2.77 24.90 16.93
CA ARG A 292 -3.53 26.09 17.37
C ARG A 292 -4.85 25.67 18.00
N PHE A 293 -5.61 24.79 17.35
CA PHE A 293 -6.86 24.25 17.91
C PHE A 293 -6.66 23.56 19.25
N LEU A 294 -5.60 22.77 19.40
CA LEU A 294 -5.27 22.16 20.69
C LEU A 294 -4.99 23.20 21.78
N LYS A 295 -4.27 24.28 21.46
CA LYS A 295 -4.00 25.37 22.42
C LYS A 295 -5.25 26.10 22.90
N ASP A 296 -6.30 26.12 22.09
CA ASP A 296 -7.58 26.76 22.44
C ASP A 296 -8.47 25.87 23.33
N VAL A 297 -8.24 24.55 23.31
CA VAL A 297 -9.01 23.55 24.09
C VAL A 297 -8.36 23.25 25.45
N LEU A 298 -7.02 23.20 25.50
CA LEU A 298 -6.24 22.93 26.72
C LEU A 298 -6.49 23.88 27.92
N PRO A 299 -6.97 25.13 27.79
CA PRO A 299 -7.28 26.01 28.93
C PRO A 299 -8.58 25.64 29.67
N ILE A 300 -9.53 24.96 29.00
CA ILE A 300 -10.82 24.55 29.57
C ILE A 300 -10.60 23.43 30.61
N GLU A 301 -9.55 22.63 30.44
CA GLU A 301 -9.24 21.45 31.28
C GLU A 301 -8.23 21.74 32.41
N GLN A 302 -7.72 22.96 32.53
CA GLN A 302 -6.42 23.23 33.15
C GLN A 302 -6.38 23.33 34.68
N LYS A 303 -7.49 23.11 35.41
CA LYS A 303 -7.47 23.39 36.86
C LYS A 303 -6.55 22.49 37.68
N THR A 304 -6.21 21.27 37.24
CA THR A 304 -5.38 20.32 38.03
C THR A 304 -4.73 19.19 37.20
N ILE A 305 -4.14 19.46 36.03
CA ILE A 305 -3.61 18.38 35.15
C ILE A 305 -2.07 18.36 35.03
N PRO A 306 -1.38 17.23 35.29
CA PRO A 306 0.07 17.05 35.10
C PRO A 306 0.55 17.08 33.63
N ASN A 307 1.83 17.40 33.42
CA ASN A 307 2.48 17.48 32.10
C ASN A 307 2.42 16.17 31.27
N ASP A 308 2.21 15.02 31.90
CA ASP A 308 2.13 13.72 31.20
C ASP A 308 0.85 13.56 30.37
N VAL A 309 -0.22 14.26 30.75
CA VAL A 309 -1.49 14.27 30.01
C VAL A 309 -1.34 15.03 28.69
N LYS A 310 -0.55 16.10 28.68
CA LYS A 310 -0.20 16.83 27.44
C LYS A 310 0.52 15.93 26.44
N LYS A 311 1.44 15.07 26.90
CA LYS A 311 2.10 14.09 26.02
C LYS A 311 1.11 13.05 25.51
N LYS A 312 0.20 12.57 26.37
CA LYS A 312 -0.87 11.62 25.99
C LYS A 312 -1.80 12.16 24.91
N VAL A 313 -2.32 13.39 25.06
CA VAL A 313 -3.19 14.01 24.04
C VAL A 313 -2.49 13.96 22.68
N THR A 314 -1.18 14.23 22.64
CA THR A 314 -0.43 14.29 21.38
C THR A 314 -0.10 12.94 20.75
N SER A 315 0.04 11.87 21.55
CA SER A 315 0.33 10.52 21.03
C SER A 315 -0.89 9.81 20.44
N LEU A 316 -2.10 10.34 20.67
CA LEU A 316 -3.36 9.72 20.25
C LEU A 316 -3.92 10.27 18.92
N PHE A 317 -3.23 11.26 18.35
CA PHE A 317 -3.51 11.74 17.00
C PHE A 317 -2.50 11.20 16.00
N VAL A 318 -2.99 10.88 14.80
CA VAL A 318 -2.16 10.47 13.66
C VAL A 318 -2.35 11.41 12.48
N ASP A 319 -1.30 11.59 11.69
CA ASP A 319 -1.33 12.41 10.49
C ASP A 319 -2.11 11.72 9.35
N LYS A 320 -2.16 12.37 8.18
CA LYS A 320 -2.83 11.82 7.01
C LYS A 320 -2.24 10.49 6.50
N ASN A 321 -1.04 10.11 6.93
CA ASN A 321 -0.36 8.88 6.57
C ASN A 321 -0.39 7.84 7.71
N GLY A 322 -1.12 8.11 8.80
CA GLY A 322 -1.19 7.22 9.96
C GLY A 322 0.01 7.29 10.88
N LYS A 323 0.92 8.26 10.72
CA LYS A 323 2.08 8.45 11.60
C LYS A 323 1.67 9.26 12.84
N PRO A 324 2.15 8.93 14.06
CA PRO A 324 1.88 9.70 15.27
C PRO A 324 2.25 11.18 15.10
N VAL A 325 1.40 12.08 15.60
CA VAL A 325 1.66 13.52 15.49
C VAL A 325 2.52 13.99 16.67
N HIS A 326 3.80 14.25 16.42
CA HIS A 326 4.69 14.83 17.44
C HIS A 326 4.47 16.34 17.56
N LEU A 327 3.87 16.78 18.68
CA LEU A 327 3.41 18.16 18.87
C LEU A 327 4.32 19.00 19.79
N TYR A 328 5.40 18.42 20.31
CA TYR A 328 6.43 19.09 21.12
C TYR A 328 7.82 18.96 20.48
N ASN A 329 8.64 20.01 20.67
CA ASN A 329 10.08 19.86 20.90
C ASN A 329 10.29 19.83 22.41
#